data_AF-A0A5T3RS65-F1
#
_entry.id   AF-A0A5T3RS65-F1
#
_cell.length_a   1.000
_cell.length_b   1.000
_cell.length_c   1.000
_cell.angle_alpha   90.00
_cell.angle_beta   90.00
_cell.angle_gamma   90.00
#
_symmetry.space_group_name_H-M   'P 1'
#
loop_
_entity.id
_entity.type
_entity.pdbx_description
1 polymer ?
#
loop_
_entity_poly.entity_id
_entity_poly.type
_entity_poly.pdbx_seq_one_letter_code
_entity_poly.pdbx_strand_id
1 'polypeptide(L)' 'MPNFSHCEFYSCVEGCSVRLCGEWMPQAGFINGMPVKIRMMKDCIVITLQNTRELWGCIEGMSVTYIN' A
#
# COMPACT_ATOMS: atom_id res chain seq x y z
N MET A 1 -9.36 -13.74 -14.35
CA MET A 1 -8.35 -13.03 -13.53
C MET A 1 -7.11 -13.90 -13.48
N PRO A 2 -5.88 -13.34 -13.56
CA PRO A 2 -4.67 -14.13 -13.40
C PRO A 2 -4.71 -14.85 -12.05
N ASN A 3 -4.34 -16.14 -12.04
CA ASN A 3 -4.23 -16.88 -10.79
C ASN A 3 -2.90 -16.52 -10.12
N PHE A 4 -2.94 -15.63 -9.13
CA PHE A 4 -1.77 -15.19 -8.37
C PHE A 4 -1.32 -16.19 -7.29
N SER A 5 -1.82 -17.43 -7.29
CA SER A 5 -1.60 -18.34 -6.16
C SER A 5 -0.13 -18.71 -5.92
N HIS A 6 0.80 -18.48 -6.88
CA HIS A 6 2.22 -18.85 -6.75
C HIS A 6 3.21 -17.92 -7.52
N CYS A 7 3.04 -16.59 -7.50
CA CYS A 7 4.00 -15.67 -8.14
C CYS A 7 4.95 -15.05 -7.12
N GLU A 8 6.22 -15.45 -7.14
CA GLU A 8 7.30 -14.80 -6.39
C GLU A 8 8.11 -13.90 -7.32
N PHE A 9 8.43 -12.69 -6.85
CA PHE A 9 9.28 -11.74 -7.56
C PHE A 9 10.49 -11.41 -6.70
N TYR A 10 11.68 -11.50 -7.30
CA TYR A 10 12.94 -11.26 -6.62
C TYR A 10 13.55 -9.96 -7.14
N SER A 11 13.98 -9.10 -6.21
CA SER A 11 14.61 -7.82 -6.51
C SER A 11 15.65 -7.49 -5.43
N CYS A 12 16.48 -6.49 -5.69
CA CYS A 12 17.47 -6.00 -4.74
C CYS A 12 17.02 -4.67 -4.13
N VAL A 13 17.50 -4.41 -2.91
CA VAL A 13 17.44 -3.07 -2.33
C VAL A 13 18.46 -2.19 -3.05
N GLU A 14 18.00 -1.11 -3.67
CA GLU A 14 18.85 -0.12 -4.33
C GLU A 14 18.81 1.18 -3.50
N GLY A 15 19.95 1.53 -2.91
CA GLY A 15 20.04 2.64 -1.95
C GLY A 15 19.13 2.41 -0.75
N CYS A 16 18.17 3.31 -0.54
CA CYS A 16 17.16 3.21 0.52
C CYS A 16 15.78 2.79 -0.02
N SER A 17 15.73 2.06 -1.15
CA SER A 17 14.47 1.75 -1.83
C SER A 17 14.40 0.32 -2.35
N VAL A 18 13.18 -0.21 -2.43
CA VAL A 18 12.85 -1.42 -3.19
C VAL A 18 11.89 -1.01 -4.29
N ARG A 19 12.29 -1.21 -5.55
CA ARG A 19 11.45 -0.87 -6.71
C ARG A 19 10.54 -2.04 -7.06
N LEU A 20 9.23 -1.81 -7.02
CA LEU A 20 8.22 -2.75 -7.52
C LEU A 20 7.78 -2.28 -8.91
N CYS A 21 8.08 -3.08 -9.95
CA CYS A 21 7.74 -2.76 -11.33
C CYS A 21 7.35 -3.99 -12.14
N GLY A 22 6.56 -3.78 -13.19
CA GLY A 22 6.12 -4.80 -14.15
C GLY A 22 4.60 -4.84 -14.32
N GLU A 23 4.17 -5.47 -15.41
CA GLU A 23 2.74 -5.62 -15.79
C GLU A 23 1.89 -6.34 -14.72
N TRP A 24 2.52 -7.07 -13.80
CA TRP A 24 1.85 -7.75 -12.70
C TRP A 24 1.26 -6.78 -11.66
N MET A 25 1.78 -5.55 -11.54
CA MET A 25 1.35 -4.57 -10.52
C MET A 25 -0.14 -4.18 -10.69
N PRO A 26 -0.59 -3.70 -11.88
CA PRO A 26 -2.02 -3.46 -12.11
C PRO A 26 -2.87 -4.71 -11.99
N GLN A 27 -2.34 -5.87 -12.42
CA GLN A 27 -3.06 -7.13 -12.35
C GLN A 27 -3.30 -7.58 -10.89
N ALA A 28 -2.38 -7.25 -9.98
CA ALA A 28 -2.49 -7.45 -8.52
C ALA A 28 -3.33 -6.35 -7.83
N GLY A 29 -3.89 -5.40 -8.58
CA GLY A 29 -4.74 -4.32 -8.07
C GLY A 29 -4.00 -3.05 -7.65
N PHE A 30 -2.68 -2.97 -7.82
CA PHE A 30 -1.91 -1.76 -7.55
C PHE A 30 -1.93 -0.82 -8.76
N ILE A 31 -2.89 0.09 -8.77
CA ILE A 31 -3.08 1.08 -9.85
C ILE A 31 -2.44 2.41 -9.44
N ASN A 32 -1.92 3.15 -10.43
CA ASN A 32 -1.33 4.47 -10.20
C ASN A 32 -2.28 5.38 -9.42
N GLY A 33 -1.76 6.07 -8.40
CA GLY A 33 -2.51 6.99 -7.53
C GLY A 33 -3.30 6.32 -6.40
N MET A 34 -3.33 4.98 -6.29
CA MET A 34 -3.98 4.33 -5.16
C MET A 34 -3.16 4.46 -3.87
N PRO A 35 -3.79 4.82 -2.73
CA PRO A 35 -3.10 4.81 -1.45
C PRO A 35 -2.78 3.38 -1.02
N VAL A 36 -1.62 3.20 -0.40
CA VAL A 36 -1.14 1.91 0.11
C VAL A 36 -0.81 2.01 1.59
N LYS A 37 -1.00 0.90 2.30
CA LYS A 37 -0.60 0.73 3.70
C LYS A 37 0.64 -0.14 3.74
N ILE A 38 1.71 0.40 4.33
CA ILE A 38 2.97 -0.31 4.53
C ILE A 38 3.09 -0.67 6.01
N ARG A 39 3.20 -1.96 6.30
CA ARG A 39 3.49 -2.48 7.65
C ARG A 39 4.91 -3.03 7.67
N MET A 40 5.74 -2.48 8.54
CA MET A 40 7.10 -2.91 8.77
C MET A 40 7.13 -4.00 9.86
N MET A 41 7.82 -5.08 9.58
CA MET A 41 8.14 -6.15 10.53
C MET A 41 9.64 -6.45 10.44
N LYS A 42 10.19 -7.16 11.43
CA LYS A 42 11.58 -7.61 11.34
C LYS A 42 11.74 -8.47 10.09
N ASP A 43 12.72 -8.13 9.25
CA ASP A 43 13.06 -8.81 7.99
C ASP A 43 11.94 -8.88 6.93
N CYS A 44 10.83 -8.16 7.12
CA CYS A 44 9.67 -8.24 6.23
C CYS A 44 8.90 -6.92 6.14
N ILE A 45 8.46 -6.58 4.93
CA ILE A 45 7.51 -5.48 4.69
C ILE A 45 6.25 -6.04 4.05
N VAL A 46 5.09 -5.63 4.56
CA VAL A 46 3.79 -6.00 3.99
C VAL A 46 3.14 -4.75 3.41
N ILE A 47 2.90 -4.75 2.10
CA ILE A 47 2.26 -3.66 1.37
C ILE A 47 0.86 -4.12 0.96
N THR A 48 -0.16 -3.38 1.35
CA THR A 48 -1.56 -3.65 0.98
C THR A 48 -2.21 -2.39 0.44
N LEU A 49 -3.23 -2.53 -0.41
CA LEU A 49 -4.09 -1.39 -0.78
C LEU A 49 -4.73 -0.81 0.48
N GLN A 50 -4.73 0.51 0.62
CA GLN A 50 -5.41 1.17 1.73
C GLN A 50 -6.88 1.33 1.38
N ASN A 51 -7.77 0.77 2.22
CA ASN A 51 -9.20 0.95 2.04
C ASN A 51 -9.56 2.43 2.30
N THR A 52 -10.11 3.11 1.30
CA THR A 52 -10.53 4.52 1.41
C THR A 52 -11.59 4.74 2.50
N ARG A 53 -12.31 3.69 2.93
CA ARG A 53 -13.23 3.76 4.08
C ARG A 53 -12.50 3.97 5.42
N GLU A 54 -11.27 3.47 5.56
CA GLU A 54 -10.44 3.74 6.75
C GLU A 54 -10.02 5.22 6.80
N LEU A 55 -9.83 5.87 5.65
CA LEU A 55 -9.51 7.31 5.56
C LEU A 55 -10.67 8.19 6.05
N TRP A 56 -11.92 7.85 5.73
CA TRP A 56 -13.08 8.62 6.20
C TRP A 56 -13.27 8.55 7.72
N GLY A 57 -13.03 7.37 8.34
CA GLY A 57 -13.05 7.24 9.80
C GLY A 57 -11.98 8.07 10.51
N CYS A 58 -10.85 8.36 9.85
CA CYS A 58 -9.84 9.28 10.38
C CYS A 58 -10.26 10.76 10.29
N ILE A 59 -11.13 11.13 9.35
CA ILE A 59 -11.59 12.52 9.17
C ILE A 59 -12.66 12.88 10.20
N GLU A 60 -13.55 11.96 10.57
CA GLU A 60 -14.58 12.19 11.60
C GLU A 60 -13.99 12.51 13.00
N GLY A 61 -12.75 12.07 13.28
CA GLY A 61 -12.03 12.41 14.51
C GLY A 61 -11.26 13.74 14.49
N MET A 62 -11.19 14.43 13.35
CA MET A 62 -10.57 15.75 13.18
C MET A 62 -11.62 16.87 13.13
N SER A 63 -12.67 16.82 13.95
CA SER A 63 -13.55 17.98 14.09
C SER A 63 -12.81 19.10 14.80
N VAL A 64 -12.66 20.23 14.12
CA VAL A 64 -12.07 21.45 14.68
C VAL A 64 -13.00 21.95 15.77
N THR A 65 -12.63 21.75 17.03
CA THR A 65 -13.20 22.55 18.12
C THR A 65 -12.74 23.99 17.90
N TYR A 66 -13.61 24.82 17.33
CA TYR A 66 -13.45 26.27 17.42
C TYR A 66 -13.44 26.65 18.90
N ILE A 67 -12.27 27.03 19.40
CA ILE A 67 -12.12 27.64 20.71
C ILE A 67 -12.45 29.12 20.49
N ASN A 68 -13.62 29.56 20.99
CA ASN A 68 -13.99 30.98 21.07
C ASN A 68 -13.48 31.55 22.39
#